data_AF-A0A497NTF6-F1
#
_entry.id   AF-A0A497NTF6-F1
#
_cell.length_a   1.000
_cell.length_b   1.000
_cell.length_c   1.000
_cell.angle_alpha   90.00
_cell.angle_beta   90.00
_cell.angle_gamma   90.00
#
_symmetry.space_group_name_H-M   'P 1'
#
loop_
_entity.id
_entity.type
_entity.pdbx_description
1 polymer ?
#
loop_
_entity_poly.entity_id
_entity_poly.type
_entity_poly.pdbx_seq_one_letter_code
_entity_poly.pdbx_strand_id
1 'polypeptide(L)'
;MVKESEENYKRNIIDRIIQFLFGVSTKKVELEFLVDLNEDRHIIEVYLVTSEGKIKLVNPQKVWNYGSIIKIGNKQYTISQSSFETLQAIHMRNPTVLPDGRLTLDMYPPILKYLRKKENVEEKEASKRVKIYDSPSYAAEIDFNPNSGLLIKTGYKDPETSKFIPYKELESIVGGYSKRGDSYFHTPIENDPEIKKWSDVEWKKIPLDNIPEFFKRDLVILRSKFDAVLTDQAALIKVINTKPTSVVKVS
;
A
#
# COMPACT_ATOMS: atom_id res chain seq x y z
N MET A 1 8.27 -18.05 -29.82
CA MET A 1 7.69 -18.78 -28.66
C MET A 1 8.06 -20.26 -28.61
N VAL A 2 7.89 -21.08 -29.67
CA VAL A 2 8.23 -22.52 -29.60
C VAL A 2 9.75 -22.82 -29.59
N LYS A 3 10.58 -21.97 -30.20
CA LYS A 3 12.04 -22.15 -30.23
C LYS A 3 12.73 -21.90 -28.88
N GLU A 4 12.26 -20.93 -28.09
CA GLU A 4 12.81 -20.65 -26.74
C GLU A 4 12.50 -21.76 -25.73
N SER A 5 11.35 -22.42 -25.83
CA SER A 5 11.02 -23.55 -24.94
C SER A 5 11.87 -24.78 -25.24
N GLU A 6 12.19 -25.04 -26.51
CA GLU A 6 13.10 -26.12 -26.89
C GLU A 6 14.56 -25.85 -26.51
N GLU A 7 15.02 -24.60 -26.62
CA GLU A 7 16.36 -24.21 -26.20
C GLU A 7 16.55 -24.31 -24.68
N ASN A 8 15.54 -23.90 -23.90
CA ASN A 8 15.57 -24.06 -22.44
C ASN A 8 15.51 -25.53 -22.01
N TYR A 9 14.74 -26.37 -22.71
CA TYR A 9 14.69 -27.81 -22.43
C TYR A 9 16.03 -28.50 -22.74
N LYS A 10 16.67 -28.14 -23.86
CA LYS A 10 17.99 -28.68 -24.25
C LYS A 10 19.10 -28.26 -23.29
N ARG A 11 19.09 -27.02 -22.79
CA ARG A 11 20.04 -26.56 -21.76
C ARG A 11 19.94 -27.39 -20.48
N ASN A 12 18.71 -27.69 -20.03
CA ASN A 12 18.46 -28.46 -18.82
C ASN A 12 18.96 -29.92 -18.91
N ILE A 13 18.95 -30.51 -20.11
CA ILE A 13 19.51 -31.85 -20.36
C ILE A 13 21.04 -31.82 -20.41
N ILE A 14 21.61 -30.80 -21.06
CA ILE A 14 23.07 -30.64 -21.14
C ILE A 14 23.67 -30.41 -19.74
N ASP A 15 23.00 -29.65 -18.88
CA ASP A 15 23.45 -29.42 -17.51
C ASP A 15 23.42 -30.71 -16.66
N ARG A 16 22.42 -31.58 -16.85
CA ARG A 16 22.38 -32.91 -16.22
C ARG A 16 23.50 -33.83 -16.71
N ILE A 17 23.84 -33.76 -18.00
CA ILE A 17 24.92 -34.54 -18.59
C ILE A 17 26.29 -34.02 -18.10
N ILE A 18 26.46 -32.70 -17.98
CA ILE A 18 27.68 -32.09 -17.43
C ILE A 18 27.85 -32.43 -15.94
N GLN A 19 26.77 -32.46 -15.16
CA GLN A 19 26.80 -32.92 -13.76
C GLN A 19 27.23 -34.39 -13.65
N PHE A 20 26.75 -35.24 -14.55
CA PHE A 20 27.11 -36.65 -14.60
C PHE A 20 28.56 -36.89 -15.06
N LEU A 21 29.07 -36.09 -16.00
CA LEU A 21 30.40 -36.26 -16.58
C LEU A 21 31.52 -35.57 -15.80
N PHE A 22 31.26 -34.47 -15.10
CA PHE A 22 32.31 -33.64 -14.48
C PHE A 22 32.24 -33.57 -12.95
N GLY A 23 31.30 -34.26 -12.30
CA GLY A 23 31.21 -34.32 -10.83
C GLY A 23 30.96 -32.97 -10.15
N VAL A 24 30.57 -31.93 -10.90
CA VAL A 24 30.29 -30.60 -10.35
C VAL A 24 28.87 -30.60 -9.78
N SER A 25 28.72 -31.00 -8.52
CA SER A 25 27.41 -30.98 -7.85
C SER A 25 26.95 -29.54 -7.67
N THR A 26 25.84 -29.14 -8.30
CA THR A 26 25.18 -27.87 -7.99
C THR A 26 24.52 -27.96 -6.63
N LYS A 27 24.86 -27.05 -5.71
CA LYS A 27 24.21 -26.97 -4.40
C LYS A 27 23.00 -26.04 -4.49
N LYS A 28 21.88 -26.47 -3.93
CA LYS A 28 20.70 -25.62 -3.77
C LYS A 28 20.90 -24.73 -2.54
N VAL A 29 20.60 -23.44 -2.66
CA VAL A 29 20.77 -22.44 -1.60
C VAL A 29 19.58 -21.49 -1.53
N GLU A 30 19.43 -20.82 -0.39
CA GLU A 30 18.43 -19.77 -0.19
C GLU A 30 19.00 -18.40 -0.54
N LEU A 31 18.11 -17.47 -0.87
CA LEU A 31 18.36 -16.04 -0.90
C LEU A 31 17.76 -15.42 0.35
N GLU A 32 18.45 -14.44 0.90
CA GLU A 32 17.92 -13.55 1.93
C GLU A 32 17.81 -12.13 1.36
N PHE A 33 16.72 -11.45 1.72
CA PHE A 33 16.39 -10.12 1.23
C PHE A 33 16.36 -9.16 2.40
N LEU A 34 17.27 -8.19 2.42
CA LEU A 34 17.25 -7.12 3.41
C LEU A 34 16.58 -5.89 2.81
N VAL A 35 15.37 -5.60 3.29
CA VAL A 35 14.50 -4.53 2.79
C VAL A 35 14.65 -3.30 3.68
N ASP A 36 14.95 -2.17 3.06
CA ASP A 36 15.08 -0.87 3.71
C ASP A 36 14.26 0.18 2.97
N LEU A 37 14.14 1.35 3.58
CA LEU A 37 13.52 2.53 2.96
C LEU A 37 14.54 3.66 2.95
N ASN A 38 14.78 4.22 1.77
CA ASN A 38 15.59 5.43 1.62
C ASN A 38 14.73 6.50 0.94
N GLU A 39 14.52 7.61 1.65
CA GLU A 39 13.53 8.63 1.27
C GLU A 39 12.17 7.96 1.09
N ASP A 40 11.64 7.94 -0.13
CA ASP A 40 10.33 7.34 -0.45
C ASP A 40 10.42 6.02 -1.23
N ARG A 41 11.63 5.50 -1.46
CA ARG A 41 11.86 4.32 -2.31
C ARG A 41 12.42 3.16 -1.48
N HIS A 42 11.88 1.97 -1.73
CA HIS A 42 12.40 0.79 -1.07
C HIS A 42 13.72 0.40 -1.72
N ILE A 43 14.68 0.04 -0.87
CA ILE A 43 15.99 -0.47 -1.28
C ILE A 43 16.10 -1.90 -0.75
N ILE A 44 16.46 -2.84 -1.62
CA ILE A 44 16.60 -4.26 -1.27
C ILE A 44 18.01 -4.72 -1.58
N GLU A 45 18.67 -5.28 -0.56
CA GLU A 45 19.90 -6.05 -0.73
C GLU A 45 19.57 -7.54 -0.82
N VAL A 46 20.23 -8.23 -1.74
CA VAL A 46 20.02 -9.67 -1.95
C VAL A 46 21.29 -10.42 -1.58
N TYR A 47 21.18 -11.39 -0.68
CA TYR A 47 22.28 -12.20 -0.20
C TYR A 47 22.06 -13.66 -0.56
N LEU A 48 23.10 -14.33 -1.05
CA LEU A 48 23.14 -15.78 -1.19
C LEU A 48 23.52 -16.39 0.16
N VAL A 49 22.70 -17.28 0.70
CA VAL A 49 22.96 -17.95 1.97
C VAL A 49 23.63 -19.29 1.71
N THR A 50 24.91 -19.40 2.07
CA THR A 50 25.71 -20.61 1.88
C THR A 50 26.15 -21.19 3.23
N SER A 51 26.72 -22.40 3.23
CA SER A 51 27.31 -23.01 4.43
C SER A 51 28.48 -22.20 5.00
N GLU A 52 29.08 -21.30 4.23
CA GLU A 52 30.22 -20.46 4.62
C GLU A 52 29.78 -19.06 5.07
N GLY A 53 28.48 -18.75 4.99
CA GLY A 53 27.91 -17.46 5.34
C GLY A 53 27.11 -16.83 4.20
N LYS A 54 26.80 -15.54 4.38
CA LYS A 54 26.00 -14.72 3.46
C LYS A 54 26.90 -13.98 2.48
N ILE A 55 26.60 -14.06 1.18
CA ILE A 55 27.35 -13.39 0.12
C ILE A 55 26.43 -12.40 -0.59
N LYS A 56 26.72 -11.10 -0.51
CA LYS A 56 25.93 -10.08 -1.22
C LYS A 56 26.02 -10.28 -2.73
N LEU A 57 24.88 -10.31 -3.41
CA LEU A 57 24.81 -10.38 -4.86
C LEU A 57 24.99 -8.99 -5.47
N VAL A 58 26.15 -8.72 -6.04
CA VAL A 58 26.44 -7.46 -6.77
C VAL A 58 25.74 -7.42 -8.13
N ASN A 59 25.37 -8.58 -8.68
CA ASN A 59 24.59 -8.70 -9.91
C ASN A 59 23.41 -9.67 -9.70
N PRO A 60 22.33 -9.23 -9.04
CA PRO A 60 21.14 -10.05 -8.79
C PRO A 60 20.42 -10.46 -10.09
N GLN A 61 20.70 -9.81 -11.22
CA GLN A 61 20.09 -10.14 -12.51
C GLN A 61 20.46 -11.56 -12.99
N LYS A 62 21.62 -12.07 -12.54
CA LYS A 62 22.08 -13.43 -12.88
C LYS A 62 21.13 -14.52 -12.37
N VAL A 63 20.27 -14.22 -11.39
CA VAL A 63 19.35 -15.18 -10.77
C VAL A 63 17.87 -14.89 -11.06
N TRP A 64 17.56 -13.96 -11.98
CA TRP A 64 16.17 -13.68 -12.38
C TRP A 64 15.47 -14.81 -13.12
N ASN A 65 16.23 -15.75 -13.69
CA ASN A 65 15.68 -16.90 -14.35
C ASN A 65 15.72 -18.12 -13.44
N TYR A 66 14.65 -18.90 -13.47
CA TYR A 66 14.60 -20.14 -12.73
C TYR A 66 15.69 -21.10 -13.22
N GLY A 67 16.36 -21.78 -12.29
CA GLY A 67 17.45 -22.70 -12.62
C GLY A 67 18.79 -22.02 -12.94
N SER A 68 18.89 -20.69 -12.84
CA SER A 68 20.16 -19.98 -12.99
C SER A 68 21.26 -20.57 -12.09
N ILE A 69 22.45 -20.74 -12.67
CA ILE A 69 23.64 -21.25 -11.98
C ILE A 69 24.57 -20.09 -11.62
N ILE A 70 24.86 -19.94 -10.33
CA ILE A 70 25.83 -18.99 -9.79
C ILE A 70 27.14 -19.73 -9.52
N LYS A 71 28.26 -19.23 -10.04
CA LYS A 71 29.60 -19.76 -9.76
C LYS A 71 30.32 -18.85 -8.76
N ILE A 72 30.77 -19.41 -7.64
CA ILE A 72 31.58 -18.70 -6.63
C ILE A 72 32.77 -19.60 -6.30
N GLY A 73 33.97 -19.13 -6.66
CA GLY A 73 35.17 -19.98 -6.67
C GLY A 73 34.94 -21.25 -7.50
N ASN A 74 35.22 -22.41 -6.92
CA ASN A 74 35.02 -23.71 -7.56
C ASN A 74 33.64 -24.35 -7.29
N LYS A 75 32.71 -23.62 -6.67
CA LYS A 75 31.37 -24.13 -6.33
C LYS A 75 30.31 -23.55 -7.26
N GLN A 76 29.28 -24.36 -7.51
CA GLN A 76 28.11 -23.97 -8.30
C GLN A 76 26.86 -24.04 -7.44
N TYR A 77 26.02 -23.01 -7.57
CA TYR A 77 24.81 -22.85 -6.78
C TYR A 77 23.59 -22.63 -7.66
N THR A 78 22.44 -23.14 -7.22
CA THR A 78 21.12 -22.81 -7.74
C THR A 78 20.25 -22.32 -6.59
N ILE A 79 19.37 -21.36 -6.84
CA ILE A 79 18.50 -20.82 -5.79
C ILE A 79 17.27 -21.70 -5.59
N SER A 80 16.71 -21.68 -4.38
CA SER A 80 15.49 -22.41 -4.06
C SER A 80 14.27 -21.85 -4.80
N GLN A 81 13.22 -22.68 -4.89
CA GLN A 81 11.93 -22.27 -5.45
C GLN A 81 11.31 -21.11 -4.65
N SER A 82 11.32 -21.20 -3.32
CA SER A 82 10.79 -20.16 -2.43
C SER A 82 11.53 -18.82 -2.62
N SER A 83 12.86 -18.89 -2.67
CA SER A 83 13.71 -17.73 -2.92
C SER A 83 13.47 -17.12 -4.31
N PHE A 84 13.28 -17.97 -5.32
CA PHE A 84 12.93 -17.53 -6.67
C PHE A 84 11.57 -16.83 -6.73
N GLU A 85 10.55 -17.35 -6.05
CA GLU A 85 9.22 -16.72 -5.98
C GLU A 85 9.27 -15.34 -5.32
N THR A 86 10.03 -15.19 -4.23
CA THR A 86 10.25 -13.89 -3.60
C THR A 86 10.99 -12.92 -4.52
N LEU A 87 12.06 -13.39 -5.19
CA LEU A 87 12.80 -12.57 -6.15
C LEU A 87 11.92 -12.13 -7.33
N GLN A 88 11.05 -13.01 -7.83
CA GLN A 88 10.15 -12.70 -8.94
C GLN A 88 9.10 -11.66 -8.55
N ALA A 89 8.54 -11.74 -7.34
CA ALA A 89 7.62 -10.71 -6.85
C ALA A 89 8.27 -9.31 -6.82
N ILE A 90 9.56 -9.24 -6.47
CA ILE A 90 10.36 -8.00 -6.53
C ILE A 90 10.62 -7.60 -7.99
N HIS A 91 11.07 -8.54 -8.82
CA HIS A 91 11.43 -8.30 -10.22
C HIS A 91 10.25 -7.79 -11.07
N MET A 92 9.03 -8.29 -10.83
CA MET A 92 7.80 -7.82 -11.50
C MET A 92 7.48 -6.34 -11.24
N ARG A 93 8.16 -5.70 -10.28
CA ARG A 93 8.08 -4.26 -10.03
C ARG A 93 9.10 -3.45 -10.79
N ASN A 94 9.82 -4.08 -11.73
CA ASN A 94 10.85 -3.46 -12.58
C ASN A 94 11.87 -2.64 -11.76
N PRO A 95 12.54 -3.26 -10.77
CA PRO A 95 13.48 -2.54 -9.92
C PRO A 95 14.67 -2.02 -10.74
N THR A 96 15.17 -0.84 -10.39
CA THR A 96 16.47 -0.37 -10.88
C THR A 96 17.58 -1.05 -10.09
N VAL A 97 18.56 -1.63 -10.79
CA VAL A 97 19.73 -2.24 -10.15
C VAL A 97 20.84 -1.20 -10.04
N LEU A 98 21.27 -0.90 -8.82
CA LEU A 98 22.37 0.02 -8.54
C LEU A 98 23.74 -0.65 -8.80
N PRO A 99 24.82 0.14 -8.98
CA PRO A 99 26.17 -0.42 -9.24
C PRO A 99 26.68 -1.39 -8.16
N ASP A 100 26.20 -1.25 -6.93
CA ASP A 100 26.55 -2.12 -5.79
C ASP A 100 25.62 -3.35 -5.63
N GLY A 101 24.72 -3.57 -6.60
CA GLY A 101 23.78 -4.68 -6.64
C GLY A 101 22.48 -4.47 -5.86
N ARG A 102 22.30 -3.33 -5.18
CA ARG A 102 21.02 -3.00 -4.54
C ARG A 102 19.92 -2.82 -5.57
N LEU A 103 18.73 -3.27 -5.22
CA LEU A 103 17.52 -3.07 -6.01
C LEU A 103 16.75 -1.87 -5.45
N THR A 104 16.38 -0.91 -6.27
CA THR A 104 15.51 0.20 -5.87
C THR A 104 14.19 0.15 -6.61
N LEU A 105 13.09 0.31 -5.88
CA LEU A 105 11.74 0.21 -6.44
C LEU A 105 10.71 1.00 -5.63
N ASP A 106 9.65 1.38 -6.32
CA ASP A 106 8.46 1.96 -5.69
C ASP A 106 7.58 0.79 -5.25
N MET A 107 7.63 0.52 -3.95
CA MET A 107 6.97 -0.64 -3.38
C MET A 107 5.46 -0.42 -3.33
N TYR A 108 4.73 -1.38 -3.91
CA TYR A 108 3.28 -1.39 -3.89
C TYR A 108 2.79 -2.15 -2.63
N PRO A 109 1.78 -1.66 -1.87
CA PRO A 109 1.44 -2.22 -0.56
C PRO A 109 1.17 -3.74 -0.53
N PRO A 110 0.47 -4.35 -1.51
CA PRO A 110 0.33 -5.80 -1.59
C PRO A 110 1.65 -6.57 -1.71
N ILE A 111 2.64 -6.02 -2.40
CA ILE A 111 3.97 -6.64 -2.49
C ILE A 111 4.70 -6.52 -1.16
N LEU A 112 4.66 -5.35 -0.50
CA LEU A 112 5.25 -5.21 0.83
C LEU A 112 4.63 -6.19 1.83
N LYS A 113 3.30 -6.35 1.81
CA LYS A 113 2.59 -7.36 2.61
C LYS A 113 3.01 -8.79 2.30
N TYR A 114 3.21 -9.09 1.02
CA TYR A 114 3.70 -10.39 0.59
C TYR A 114 5.11 -10.64 1.14
N LEU A 115 6.02 -9.68 0.98
CA LEU A 115 7.40 -9.77 1.45
C LEU A 115 7.48 -9.95 2.98
N ARG A 116 6.66 -9.21 3.73
CA ARG A 116 6.55 -9.32 5.21
C ARG A 116 6.18 -10.71 5.73
N LYS A 117 5.57 -11.56 4.89
CA LYS A 117 5.19 -12.93 5.25
C LYS A 117 6.28 -13.96 4.96
N LYS A 118 7.40 -13.56 4.37
CA LYS A 118 8.46 -14.46 3.95
C LYS A 118 9.55 -14.55 5.00
N GLU A 119 9.89 -15.78 5.38
CA GLU A 119 10.92 -16.05 6.39
C GLU A 119 12.32 -15.58 5.96
N ASN A 120 12.57 -15.50 4.65
CA ASN A 120 13.83 -15.07 4.08
C ASN A 120 13.89 -13.57 3.76
N VAL A 121 12.94 -12.78 4.28
CA VAL A 121 12.91 -11.32 4.15
C VAL A 121 13.09 -10.70 5.53
N GLU A 122 14.10 -9.84 5.65
CA GLU A 122 14.35 -9.03 6.83
C GLU A 122 14.08 -7.56 6.50
N GLU A 123 13.19 -6.90 7.24
CA GLU A 123 13.01 -5.44 7.14
C GLU A 123 13.91 -4.72 8.15
N LYS A 124 14.55 -3.65 7.70
CA LYS A 124 15.16 -2.66 8.59
C LYS A 124 14.10 -1.71 9.16
N GLU A 125 14.48 -0.99 10.21
CA GLU A 125 13.58 -0.12 10.97
C GLU A 125 12.83 0.91 10.11
N ALA A 126 13.47 1.48 9.09
CA ALA A 126 12.80 2.44 8.21
C ALA A 126 11.67 1.81 7.39
N SER A 127 11.88 0.60 6.86
CA SER A 127 10.84 -0.14 6.15
C SER A 127 9.74 -0.65 7.10
N LYS A 128 10.08 -1.09 8.32
CA LYS A 128 9.11 -1.52 9.34
C LYS A 128 8.13 -0.43 9.77
N ARG A 129 8.56 0.85 9.75
CA ARG A 129 7.66 1.98 10.07
C ARG A 129 6.53 2.13 9.08
N VAL A 130 6.70 1.62 7.85
CA VAL A 130 5.66 1.70 6.82
C VAL A 130 4.41 0.93 7.24
N LYS A 131 3.29 1.63 7.41
CA LYS A 131 1.99 1.06 7.78
C LYS A 131 1.10 0.89 6.56
N ILE A 132 0.28 -0.15 6.57
CA ILE A 132 -0.70 -0.40 5.50
C ILE A 132 -2.05 -0.76 6.12
N TYR A 133 -3.03 0.11 5.91
CA TYR A 133 -4.39 -0.03 6.40
C TYR A 133 -5.32 -0.47 5.26
N ASP A 134 -5.80 -1.72 5.29
CA ASP A 134 -6.69 -2.25 4.23
C ASP A 134 -8.14 -1.80 4.36
N SER A 135 -8.54 -1.32 5.53
CA SER A 135 -9.92 -0.92 5.81
C SER A 135 -9.90 0.33 6.66
N PRO A 136 -9.46 1.47 6.12
CA PRO A 136 -9.47 2.72 6.85
C PRO A 136 -10.91 3.13 7.15
N SER A 137 -11.17 3.57 8.37
CA SER A 137 -12.50 4.06 8.76
C SER A 137 -12.73 5.44 8.16
N TYR A 138 -13.90 5.65 7.55
CA TYR A 138 -14.30 6.96 7.05
C TYR A 138 -14.54 7.94 8.22
N ALA A 139 -14.21 9.21 7.99
CA ALA A 139 -14.43 10.28 8.96
C ALA A 139 -14.88 11.56 8.27
N ALA A 140 -15.61 12.39 9.01
CA ALA A 140 -16.05 13.69 8.55
C ALA A 140 -15.87 14.74 9.65
N GLU A 141 -15.36 15.90 9.26
CA GLU A 141 -15.27 17.08 10.12
C GLU A 141 -16.30 18.11 9.63
N ILE A 142 -17.16 18.55 10.54
CA ILE A 142 -18.23 19.49 10.24
C ILE A 142 -17.99 20.75 11.06
N ASP A 143 -17.66 21.83 10.34
CA ASP A 143 -17.46 23.15 10.92
C ASP A 143 -18.62 24.09 10.59
N PHE A 144 -18.82 25.11 11.41
CA PHE A 144 -19.86 26.11 11.21
C PHE A 144 -19.28 27.50 11.17
N ASN A 145 -19.68 28.27 10.17
CA ASN A 145 -19.39 29.69 10.07
C ASN A 145 -20.71 30.47 9.98
N PRO A 146 -20.98 31.42 10.90
CA PRO A 146 -22.25 32.16 10.93
C PRO A 146 -22.60 32.91 9.63
N ASN A 147 -21.61 33.31 8.84
CA ASN A 147 -21.81 34.08 7.61
C ASN A 147 -21.97 33.20 6.38
N SER A 148 -21.56 31.94 6.44
CA SER A 148 -21.42 31.09 5.25
C SER A 148 -22.02 29.70 5.39
N GLY A 149 -22.47 29.32 6.57
CA GLY A 149 -23.11 28.03 6.85
C GLY A 149 -22.12 26.96 7.29
N LEU A 150 -22.41 25.70 6.99
CA LEU A 150 -21.55 24.57 7.37
C LEU A 150 -20.50 24.31 6.29
N LEU A 151 -19.32 23.91 6.73
CA LEU A 151 -18.27 23.32 5.91
C LEU A 151 -18.05 21.88 6.35
N ILE A 152 -18.32 20.93 5.47
CA ILE A 152 -18.10 19.51 5.71
C ILE A 152 -16.86 19.10 4.93
N LYS A 153 -15.90 18.49 5.60
CA LYS A 153 -14.74 17.82 4.99
C LYS A 153 -14.84 16.33 5.26
N THR A 154 -14.44 15.51 4.29
CA THR A 154 -14.46 14.06 4.40
C THR A 154 -13.06 13.49 4.20
N GLY A 155 -12.87 12.26 4.68
CA GLY A 155 -11.57 11.62 4.69
C GLY A 155 -11.57 10.36 5.53
N TYR A 156 -10.41 10.04 6.11
CA TYR A 156 -10.22 8.89 6.97
C TYR A 156 -9.97 9.27 8.41
N LYS A 157 -10.28 8.36 9.32
CA LYS A 157 -9.79 8.38 10.69
C LYS A 157 -8.44 7.70 10.73
N ASP A 158 -7.45 8.41 11.25
CA ASP A 158 -6.15 7.85 11.57
C ASP A 158 -6.31 6.69 12.57
N PRO A 159 -5.92 5.45 12.23
CA PRO A 159 -6.08 4.30 13.12
C PRO A 159 -5.23 4.37 14.39
N GLU A 160 -4.12 5.12 14.38
CA GLU A 160 -3.21 5.24 15.52
C GLU A 160 -3.58 6.44 16.40
N THR A 161 -3.88 7.59 15.79
CA THR A 161 -4.13 8.83 16.54
C THR A 161 -5.61 9.16 16.72
N SER A 162 -6.51 8.43 16.05
CA SER A 162 -7.95 8.74 15.96
C SER A 162 -8.28 10.11 15.38
N LYS A 163 -7.29 10.81 14.81
CA LYS A 163 -7.49 12.15 14.21
C LYS A 163 -8.08 12.03 12.82
N PHE A 164 -8.81 13.07 12.41
CA PHE A 164 -9.31 13.22 11.06
C PHE A 164 -8.15 13.48 10.08
N ILE A 165 -8.16 12.77 8.95
CA ILE A 165 -7.25 12.93 7.83
C ILE A 165 -8.09 13.28 6.59
N PRO A 166 -8.07 14.52 6.10
CA PRO A 166 -8.86 14.90 4.93
C PRO A 166 -8.32 14.23 3.66
N TYR A 167 -9.20 13.89 2.72
CA TYR A 167 -8.79 13.26 1.45
C TYR A 167 -7.72 14.03 0.68
N LYS A 168 -7.72 15.37 0.76
CA LYS A 168 -6.72 16.24 0.12
C LYS A 168 -5.28 16.03 0.60
N GLU A 169 -5.10 15.50 1.80
CA GLU A 169 -3.78 15.18 2.37
C GLU A 169 -3.30 13.78 1.97
N LEU A 170 -4.09 13.05 1.17
CA LEU A 170 -3.76 11.73 0.69
C LEU A 170 -3.30 11.79 -0.76
N GLU A 171 -2.09 11.33 -1.00
CA GLU A 171 -1.55 11.17 -2.35
C GLU A 171 -2.10 9.88 -2.97
N SER A 172 -2.79 9.97 -4.11
CA SER A 172 -3.25 8.76 -4.81
C SER A 172 -2.09 8.01 -5.42
N ILE A 173 -1.99 6.71 -5.14
CA ILE A 173 -0.98 5.83 -5.71
C ILE A 173 -1.65 4.69 -6.49
N VAL A 174 -0.85 3.98 -7.29
CA VAL A 174 -1.33 2.85 -8.08
C VAL A 174 -1.99 1.78 -7.21
N GLY A 175 -3.00 1.11 -7.77
CA GLY A 175 -3.60 -0.09 -7.19
C GLY A 175 -4.66 0.14 -6.10
N GLY A 176 -5.31 1.31 -6.08
CA GLY A 176 -6.38 1.59 -5.13
C GLY A 176 -5.86 1.78 -3.71
N TYR A 177 -4.73 2.48 -3.59
CA TYR A 177 -4.22 2.94 -2.31
C TYR A 177 -3.96 4.44 -2.40
N SER A 178 -3.91 5.09 -1.23
CA SER A 178 -3.39 6.43 -1.07
C SER A 178 -2.33 6.47 0.02
N LYS A 179 -1.40 7.42 -0.06
CA LYS A 179 -0.26 7.56 0.84
C LYS A 179 -0.34 8.86 1.63
N ARG A 180 0.08 8.82 2.90
CA ARG A 180 0.37 9.99 3.74
C ARG A 180 1.54 9.66 4.66
N GLY A 181 2.69 10.31 4.43
CA GLY A 181 3.94 9.94 5.11
C GLY A 181 4.26 8.45 4.93
N ASP A 182 4.58 7.77 6.02
CA ASP A 182 4.90 6.33 6.05
C ASP A 182 3.64 5.42 6.05
N SER A 183 2.45 5.96 5.80
CA SER A 183 1.19 5.21 5.87
C SER A 183 0.50 5.08 4.51
N TYR A 184 0.07 3.87 4.20
CA TYR A 184 -0.77 3.55 3.05
C TYR A 184 -2.19 3.19 3.50
N PHE A 185 -3.18 3.75 2.83
CA PHE A 185 -4.60 3.55 3.09
C PHE A 185 -5.23 2.95 1.85
N HIS A 186 -5.88 1.80 1.98
CA HIS A 186 -6.63 1.22 0.87
C HIS A 186 -7.84 2.09 0.56
N THR A 187 -7.94 2.49 -0.70
CA THR A 187 -9.03 3.30 -1.26
C THR A 187 -9.80 2.43 -2.26
N PRO A 188 -10.62 1.48 -1.78
CA PRO A 188 -11.43 0.67 -2.68
C PRO A 188 -12.39 1.59 -3.45
N ILE A 189 -12.79 1.13 -4.65
CA ILE A 189 -13.89 1.76 -5.37
C ILE A 189 -15.14 1.63 -4.50
N GLU A 190 -15.62 2.75 -3.97
CA GLU A 190 -16.81 2.78 -3.12
C GLU A 190 -18.06 2.51 -3.95
N ASN A 191 -18.83 1.51 -3.54
CA ASN A 191 -20.05 1.08 -4.20
C ASN A 191 -21.31 1.54 -3.45
N ASP A 192 -21.20 1.91 -2.17
CA ASP A 192 -22.29 2.52 -1.42
C ASP A 192 -22.52 3.96 -1.93
N PRO A 193 -23.68 4.25 -2.56
CA PRO A 193 -23.95 5.56 -3.14
C PRO A 193 -23.97 6.68 -2.09
N GLU A 194 -24.29 6.38 -0.83
CA GLU A 194 -24.29 7.37 0.24
C GLU A 194 -22.86 7.76 0.63
N ILE A 195 -21.95 6.80 0.74
CA ILE A 195 -20.53 7.07 1.03
C ILE A 195 -19.90 7.79 -0.16
N LYS A 196 -20.15 7.29 -1.38
CA LYS A 196 -19.62 7.86 -2.62
C LYS A 196 -19.99 9.33 -2.80
N LYS A 197 -21.25 9.70 -2.53
CA LYS A 197 -21.72 11.10 -2.56
C LYS A 197 -20.85 12.04 -1.71
N TRP A 198 -20.28 11.54 -0.62
CA TRP A 198 -19.47 12.31 0.32
C TRP A 198 -17.97 12.15 0.10
N SER A 199 -17.50 11.04 -0.47
CA SER A 199 -16.08 10.82 -0.79
C SER A 199 -15.65 11.37 -2.15
N ASP A 200 -16.57 11.55 -3.10
CA ASP A 200 -16.28 12.11 -4.43
C ASP A 200 -15.99 13.62 -4.38
N VAL A 201 -16.25 14.29 -3.25
CA VAL A 201 -16.01 15.72 -3.05
C VAL A 201 -15.07 15.95 -1.88
N GLU A 202 -14.07 16.81 -2.07
CA GLU A 202 -13.08 17.14 -1.04
C GLU A 202 -13.73 17.84 0.17
N TRP A 203 -14.66 18.75 -0.12
CA TRP A 203 -15.45 19.44 0.87
C TRP A 203 -16.80 19.84 0.29
N LYS A 204 -17.77 20.06 1.16
CA LYS A 204 -19.11 20.52 0.79
C LYS A 204 -19.55 21.63 1.71
N LYS A 205 -20.02 22.73 1.11
CA LYS A 205 -20.62 23.85 1.83
C LYS A 205 -22.14 23.68 1.88
N ILE A 206 -22.72 23.83 3.06
CA ILE A 206 -24.17 23.85 3.25
C ILE A 206 -24.57 25.27 3.69
N PRO A 207 -25.30 26.03 2.87
CA PRO A 207 -25.73 27.37 3.23
C PRO A 207 -26.71 27.35 4.41
N LEU A 208 -26.84 28.48 5.10
CA LEU A 208 -27.65 28.62 6.33
C LEU A 208 -29.07 28.07 6.18
N ASP A 209 -29.74 28.40 5.08
CA ASP A 209 -31.12 27.98 4.81
C ASP A 209 -31.30 26.46 4.70
N ASN A 210 -30.22 25.74 4.39
CA ASN A 210 -30.21 24.28 4.22
C ASN A 210 -29.69 23.53 5.46
N ILE A 211 -29.25 24.24 6.51
CA ILE A 211 -28.76 23.61 7.75
C ILE A 211 -29.82 22.71 8.40
N PRO A 212 -31.10 23.10 8.53
CA PRO A 212 -32.11 22.23 9.14
C PRO A 212 -32.24 20.87 8.44
N GLU A 213 -32.26 20.87 7.10
CA GLU A 213 -32.35 19.65 6.30
C GLU A 213 -31.07 18.81 6.39
N PHE A 214 -29.90 19.44 6.43
CA PHE A 214 -28.65 18.74 6.67
C PHE A 214 -28.66 17.99 8.01
N PHE A 215 -29.04 18.65 9.11
CA PHE A 215 -29.08 18.03 10.44
C PHE A 215 -30.10 16.88 10.53
N LYS A 216 -31.23 16.98 9.82
CA LYS A 216 -32.28 15.96 9.83
C LYS A 216 -31.91 14.71 9.04
N ARG A 217 -31.21 14.85 7.91
CA ARG A 217 -30.98 13.75 6.96
C ARG A 217 -29.50 13.43 6.79
N ASP A 218 -28.73 14.41 6.35
CA ASP A 218 -27.36 14.21 5.89
C ASP A 218 -26.40 13.97 7.09
N LEU A 219 -26.60 14.63 8.23
CA LEU A 219 -25.80 14.40 9.45
C LEU A 219 -26.01 12.98 10.02
N VAL A 220 -27.20 12.40 9.87
CA VAL A 220 -27.48 11.03 10.34
C VAL A 220 -26.68 10.02 9.52
N ILE A 221 -26.63 10.20 8.20
CA ILE A 221 -25.78 9.42 7.29
C ILE A 221 -24.31 9.61 7.69
N LEU A 222 -23.88 10.87 7.83
CA LEU A 222 -22.50 11.16 8.20
C LEU A 222 -22.14 10.55 9.53
N ARG A 223 -22.98 10.51 10.56
CA ARG A 223 -22.66 9.85 11.85
C ARG A 223 -22.65 8.32 11.81
N SER A 224 -23.42 7.73 10.91
CA SER A 224 -23.55 6.27 10.82
C SER A 224 -22.49 5.63 9.91
N LYS A 225 -22.09 6.35 8.86
CA LYS A 225 -21.15 5.87 7.84
C LYS A 225 -19.77 6.50 7.95
N PHE A 226 -19.69 7.71 8.50
CA PHE A 226 -18.46 8.41 8.79
C PHE A 226 -18.38 8.58 10.32
N ASP A 227 -17.20 8.56 10.90
CA ASP A 227 -17.04 8.95 12.31
C ASP A 227 -17.12 10.47 12.39
N ALA A 228 -18.32 11.03 12.22
CA ALA A 228 -18.55 12.45 12.03
C ALA A 228 -18.40 13.23 13.34
N VAL A 229 -17.48 14.18 13.35
CA VAL A 229 -17.21 15.07 14.48
C VAL A 229 -17.67 16.49 14.13
N LEU A 230 -18.45 17.07 15.03
CA LEU A 230 -18.85 18.48 14.98
C LEU A 230 -17.79 19.30 15.72
N THR A 231 -17.33 20.40 15.12
CA THR A 231 -16.55 21.40 15.86
C THR A 231 -17.42 22.06 16.94
N ASP A 232 -16.81 22.73 17.91
CA ASP A 232 -17.51 23.40 19.01
C ASP A 232 -18.64 24.31 18.50
N GLN A 233 -18.40 25.07 17.42
CA GLN A 233 -19.42 25.96 16.85
C GLN A 233 -20.55 25.19 16.19
N ALA A 234 -20.26 24.12 15.44
CA ALA A 234 -21.27 23.29 14.81
C ALA A 234 -22.11 22.51 15.84
N ALA A 235 -21.50 22.11 16.96
CA ALA A 235 -22.17 21.40 18.05
C ALA A 235 -23.21 22.25 18.80
N LEU A 236 -23.07 23.57 18.77
CA LEU A 236 -24.02 24.51 19.41
C LEU A 236 -25.30 24.72 18.61
N ILE A 237 -25.36 24.27 17.35
CA ILE A 237 -26.53 24.45 16.49
C ILE A 237 -27.70 23.62 17.04
N LYS A 238 -28.83 24.29 17.25
CA LYS A 238 -30.10 23.66 17.63
C LYS A 238 -31.12 23.86 16.52
N VAL A 239 -31.62 22.77 15.96
CA VAL A 239 -32.70 22.80 14.96
C VAL A 239 -34.04 22.75 15.69
N ILE A 240 -34.78 23.87 15.66
CA ILE A 240 -36.11 23.97 16.24
C ILE A 240 -37.12 23.48 15.20
N ASN A 241 -37.77 22.36 15.48
CA ASN A 241 -38.75 21.74 14.58
C ASN A 241 -40.18 22.05 15.06
N THR A 242 -40.53 23.34 15.13
CA THR A 242 -41.89 23.76 15.48
C THR A 242 -42.71 23.93 14.20
N LYS A 243 -43.94 23.38 14.19
CA LYS A 243 -44.93 23.74 13.15
C LYS A 243 -45.13 25.27 13.23
N PRO A 244 -45.09 26.00 12.11
CA PRO A 244 -45.38 27.43 12.14
C PRO A 244 -46.80 27.63 12.68
N THR A 245 -46.91 28.30 13.82
CA THR A 245 -48.20 28.70 14.38
C THR A 245 -48.71 29.86 13.54
N SER A 246 -49.83 29.67 12.84
CA SER A 246 -50.47 30.74 12.07
C SER A 246 -50.78 31.92 12.99
N VAL A 247 -50.20 33.09 12.72
CA VAL A 247 -50.53 34.32 13.43
C VAL A 247 -51.65 34.99 12.64
N VAL A 248 -52.87 34.98 13.18
CA VAL A 248 -53.98 35.76 12.62
C VAL A 248 -53.71 37.22 12.95
N LYS A 249 -53.42 38.02 11.92
CA LYS A 249 -53.31 39.47 12.03
C LYS A 249 -54.74 40.01 12.19
N VAL A 250 -55.14 40.32 13.42
CA VAL A 250 -56.39 41.06 13.65
C VAL A 250 -56.15 42.49 13.18
N SER A 251 -56.96 42.91 12.21
CA SER A 251 -56.93 44.26 11.63
C SER A 251 -57.85 45.16 12.46
#